data_AF-A0A5C6XED5-F1
#
_entry.id   AF-A0A5C6XED5-F1
#
_cell.length_a   1.000
_cell.length_b   1.000
_cell.length_c   1.000
_cell.angle_alpha   90.00
_cell.angle_beta   90.00
_cell.angle_gamma   90.00
#
_symmetry.space_group_name_H-M   'P 1'
#
loop_
_entity.id
_entity.type
_entity.pdbx_description
1 polymer ?
#
loop_
_entity_poly.entity_id
_entity_poly.type
_entity_poly.pdbx_seq_one_letter_code
_entity_poly.pdbx_strand_id
1 'polypeptide(L)'
;MGTEPDAFEGFEVDAGMSTGKRVALGVGALVLVAAIIGAVTQMAGVGFLGYRSILYGSGDLYVLNLSDEERFVQVEGREPEPVHAQNAQVVELIGGTSRVDILNGDKSLWKSYDLTIDDSAALLNISDASCLAVADVTDLYRGQDTGLTFQELLDASTEFYELGSHNVIWPRRTFPSRIDPSKGPTLWVEIAACRLLEDPSYLSEYLMIRLQQRMEKRGQAE
;
A
#
# COMPACT_ATOMS: atom_id res chain seq x y z
N MET A 1 -22.28 -40.64 18.55
CA MET A 1 -22.71 -39.36 19.15
C MET A 1 -22.47 -38.31 18.07
N GLY A 2 -23.41 -37.93 17.23
CA GLY A 2 -24.84 -37.75 17.44
C GLY A 2 -25.10 -36.27 17.70
N THR A 3 -25.27 -35.50 16.63
CA THR A 3 -26.17 -34.33 16.53
C THR A 3 -26.20 -33.94 15.05
N GLU A 4 -27.32 -34.30 14.41
CA GLU A 4 -27.73 -33.81 13.09
C GLU A 4 -27.86 -32.28 13.14
N PRO A 5 -27.60 -31.55 12.04
CA PRO A 5 -27.98 -30.15 11.95
C PRO A 5 -29.51 -30.09 11.91
N ASP A 6 -30.10 -29.46 12.93
CA ASP A 6 -31.52 -29.16 13.00
C ASP A 6 -31.96 -28.51 11.68
N ALA A 7 -32.93 -29.16 11.04
CA ALA A 7 -33.58 -28.67 9.85
C ALA A 7 -34.16 -27.28 10.15
N PHE A 8 -33.77 -26.29 9.36
CA PHE A 8 -34.48 -25.02 9.30
C PHE A 8 -35.96 -25.32 9.07
N GLU A 9 -36.79 -25.04 10.09
CA GLU A 9 -38.24 -25.10 9.99
C GLU A 9 -38.65 -24.24 8.79
N GLY A 10 -39.06 -24.94 7.72
CA GLY A 10 -39.56 -24.32 6.52
C GLY A 10 -40.78 -23.49 6.87
N PHE A 11 -40.80 -22.24 6.41
CA PHE A 11 -42.00 -21.44 6.38
C PHE A 11 -43.09 -22.22 5.63
N GLU A 12 -44.03 -22.83 6.36
CA GLU A 12 -45.23 -23.40 5.77
C GLU A 12 -46.06 -22.26 5.19
N VAL A 13 -45.96 -22.08 3.87
CA VAL A 13 -46.75 -21.09 3.15
C VAL A 13 -48.15 -21.66 2.99
N ASP A 14 -49.03 -21.21 3.88
CA ASP A 14 -50.43 -21.58 3.98
C ASP A 14 -51.12 -21.82 2.62
N ALA A 15 -51.83 -22.94 2.52
CA ALA A 15 -52.36 -23.49 1.26
C ALA A 15 -53.45 -22.62 0.60
N GLY A 16 -53.92 -21.56 1.27
CA GLY A 16 -54.94 -20.62 0.80
C GLY A 16 -54.43 -19.30 0.19
N MET A 17 -53.12 -19.12 0.05
CA MET A 17 -52.54 -17.83 -0.35
C MET A 17 -52.42 -17.70 -1.88
N SER A 18 -53.05 -16.67 -2.47
CA SER A 18 -52.98 -16.43 -3.92
C SER A 18 -51.54 -16.24 -4.39
N THR A 19 -51.24 -16.68 -5.61
CA THR A 19 -49.87 -16.70 -6.19
C THR A 19 -49.14 -15.36 -6.04
N GLY A 20 -49.84 -14.23 -6.19
CA GLY A 20 -49.27 -12.89 -6.01
C GLY A 20 -48.82 -12.58 -4.58
N LYS A 21 -49.55 -13.07 -3.56
CA LYS A 21 -49.16 -12.90 -2.16
C LYS A 21 -47.95 -13.77 -1.81
N ARG A 22 -47.84 -14.98 -2.37
CA ARG A 22 -46.66 -15.84 -2.20
C ARG A 22 -45.40 -15.25 -2.81
N VAL A 23 -45.52 -14.66 -4.00
CA VAL A 23 -44.41 -13.95 -4.66
C VAL A 23 -44.00 -12.71 -3.84
N ALA A 24 -44.96 -11.92 -3.36
CA ALA A 24 -44.66 -10.75 -2.54
C ALA A 24 -43.97 -11.12 -1.22
N LEU A 25 -44.38 -12.23 -0.58
CA LEU A 25 -43.76 -12.74 0.64
C LEU A 25 -42.35 -13.28 0.38
N GLY A 26 -42.14 -13.97 -0.75
CA GLY A 26 -40.83 -14.45 -1.18
C GLY A 26 -39.85 -13.31 -1.50
N VAL A 27 -40.31 -12.28 -2.22
CA VAL A 27 -39.50 -11.09 -2.51
C VAL A 27 -39.22 -10.29 -1.23
N GLY A 28 -40.22 -10.13 -0.36
CA GLY A 28 -40.06 -9.45 0.93
C GLY A 28 -39.05 -10.16 1.84
N ALA A 29 -39.10 -11.48 1.93
CA ALA A 29 -38.13 -12.28 2.66
C ALA A 29 -36.71 -12.15 2.06
N LEU A 30 -36.59 -12.13 0.74
CA LEU A 30 -35.30 -11.99 0.07
C LEU A 30 -34.67 -10.60 0.30
N VAL A 31 -35.48 -9.54 0.27
CA VAL A 31 -35.04 -8.18 0.62
C VAL A 31 -34.62 -8.10 2.08
N LEU A 32 -35.36 -8.75 2.99
CA LEU A 32 -35.02 -8.79 4.41
C LEU A 32 -33.68 -9.52 4.64
N VAL A 33 -33.47 -10.66 3.99
CA VAL A 33 -32.20 -11.41 4.07
C VAL A 33 -31.05 -10.58 3.52
N ALA A 34 -31.23 -9.91 2.37
CA ALA A 34 -30.22 -9.01 1.82
C ALA A 34 -29.90 -7.84 2.76
N ALA A 35 -30.91 -7.26 3.42
CA ALA A 35 -30.73 -6.21 4.41
C ALA A 35 -29.99 -6.70 5.66
N ILE A 36 -30.27 -7.92 6.13
CA ILE A 36 -29.57 -8.52 7.28
C ILE A 36 -28.11 -8.80 6.91
N ILE A 37 -27.83 -9.38 5.75
CA ILE A 37 -26.46 -9.64 5.28
C ILE A 37 -25.70 -8.33 5.14
N GLY A 38 -26.32 -7.30 4.54
CA GLY A 38 -25.76 -5.95 4.43
C GLY A 38 -25.46 -5.31 5.79
N ALA A 39 -26.37 -5.44 6.76
CA ALA A 39 -26.19 -4.93 8.11
C ALA A 39 -25.08 -5.68 8.87
N VAL A 40 -25.00 -7.01 8.73
CA VAL A 40 -23.96 -7.84 9.37
C VAL A 40 -22.58 -7.54 8.80
N THR A 41 -22.45 -7.34 7.49
CA THR A 41 -21.18 -6.93 6.87
C THR A 41 -20.74 -5.53 7.32
N GLN A 42 -21.68 -4.59 7.44
CA GLN A 42 -21.40 -3.25 7.95
C GLN A 42 -21.00 -3.26 9.44
N MET A 43 -21.66 -4.08 10.27
CA MET A 43 -21.34 -4.23 11.70
C MET A 43 -20.05 -5.01 11.97
N ALA A 44 -19.65 -5.92 11.07
CA ALA A 44 -18.38 -6.64 11.15
C ALA A 44 -17.16 -5.78 10.75
N GLY A 45 -17.35 -4.50 10.44
CA GLY A 45 -16.29 -3.59 10.03
C GLY A 45 -15.77 -3.83 8.60
N VAL A 46 -16.38 -4.76 7.87
CA VAL A 46 -16.04 -5.05 6.46
C VAL A 46 -16.91 -4.17 5.57
N GLY A 47 -16.66 -2.86 5.61
CA GLY A 47 -17.22 -1.93 4.64
C GLY A 47 -16.70 -2.22 3.22
N PHE A 48 -17.17 -1.46 2.22
CA PHE A 48 -16.69 -1.56 0.83
C PHE A 48 -15.14 -1.57 0.73
N LEU A 49 -14.47 -0.81 1.59
CA LEU A 49 -13.00 -0.76 1.69
C LEU A 49 -12.38 -2.06 2.24
N GLY A 50 -13.03 -2.73 3.19
CA GLY A 50 -12.58 -4.02 3.73
C GLY A 50 -12.77 -5.19 2.75
N TYR A 51 -13.77 -5.12 1.86
CA TYR A 51 -13.89 -6.08 0.76
C TYR A 51 -12.78 -5.91 -0.27
N ARG A 52 -12.40 -4.67 -0.56
CA ARG A 52 -11.29 -4.36 -1.48
C ARG A 52 -9.94 -4.85 -0.96
N SER A 53 -9.65 -4.70 0.33
CA SER A 53 -8.40 -5.21 0.90
C SER A 53 -8.27 -6.74 0.82
N ILE A 54 -9.40 -7.47 0.77
CA ILE A 54 -9.40 -8.93 0.59
C ILE A 54 -9.17 -9.31 -0.88
N LEU A 55 -9.74 -8.54 -1.82
CA LEU A 55 -9.63 -8.83 -3.26
C LEU A 55 -8.33 -8.37 -3.89
N TYR A 56 -7.83 -7.20 -3.49
CA TYR A 56 -6.72 -6.49 -4.14
C TYR A 56 -5.51 -6.32 -3.20
N GLY A 57 -5.57 -6.93 -2.01
CA GLY A 57 -4.54 -6.81 -0.99
C GLY A 57 -4.47 -5.43 -0.34
N SER A 58 -3.35 -5.18 0.33
CA SER A 58 -3.01 -3.87 0.88
C SER A 58 -1.60 -3.49 0.47
N GLY A 59 -1.17 -2.28 0.76
CA GLY A 59 0.18 -1.84 0.45
C GLY A 59 0.59 -0.66 1.31
N ASP A 60 1.86 -0.37 1.30
CA ASP A 60 2.40 0.83 1.94
C ASP A 60 2.69 1.89 0.87
N LEU A 61 2.18 3.10 1.06
CA LEU A 61 2.58 4.28 0.32
C LEU A 61 3.67 5.01 1.08
N TYR A 62 4.85 5.03 0.47
CA TYR A 62 5.98 5.77 0.97
C TYR A 62 5.98 7.17 0.36
N VAL A 63 5.61 8.16 1.17
CA VAL A 63 5.52 9.57 0.76
C VAL A 63 6.81 10.29 1.11
N LEU A 64 7.45 10.89 0.11
CA LEU A 64 8.71 11.64 0.26
C LEU A 64 8.45 13.15 0.17
N ASN A 65 8.75 13.89 1.25
CA ASN A 65 8.69 15.34 1.30
C ASN A 65 10.07 15.95 1.63
N LEU A 66 10.81 16.36 0.61
CA LEU A 66 12.07 17.09 0.71
C LEU A 66 11.87 18.60 0.56
N SER A 67 10.63 19.08 0.58
CA SER A 67 10.36 20.52 0.68
C SER A 67 10.57 21.02 2.12
N ASP A 68 10.67 22.34 2.26
CA ASP A 68 10.78 23.00 3.57
C ASP A 68 9.42 23.22 4.24
N GLU A 69 8.34 22.80 3.60
CA GLU A 69 6.97 22.96 4.08
C GLU A 69 6.39 21.62 4.54
N GLU A 70 5.65 21.65 5.63
CA GLU A 70 4.81 20.52 6.02
C GLU A 70 3.63 20.40 5.07
N ARG A 71 3.32 19.17 4.68
CA ARG A 71 2.14 18.82 3.91
C ARG A 71 1.38 17.71 4.61
N PHE A 72 0.14 17.46 4.20
CA PHE A 72 -0.65 16.33 4.68
C PHE A 72 -0.95 15.40 3.52
N VAL A 73 -0.91 14.10 3.78
CA VAL A 73 -1.40 13.08 2.85
C VAL A 73 -2.72 12.53 3.38
N GLN A 74 -3.73 12.51 2.52
CA GLN A 74 -5.04 11.97 2.83
C GLN A 74 -5.36 10.87 1.84
N VAL A 75 -5.48 9.65 2.33
CA VAL A 75 -6.01 8.52 1.56
C VAL A 75 -7.53 8.50 1.71
N GLU A 76 -8.24 8.16 0.63
CA GLU A 76 -9.70 8.06 0.61
C GLU A 76 -10.27 7.32 1.84
N GLY A 77 -11.18 7.98 2.56
CA GLY A 77 -11.83 7.41 3.75
C GLY A 77 -10.96 7.39 5.01
N ARG A 78 -9.79 8.02 5.01
CA ARG A 78 -8.88 8.15 6.16
C ARG A 78 -8.68 9.61 6.56
N GLU A 79 -8.25 9.80 7.81
CA GLU A 79 -7.83 11.10 8.32
C GLU A 79 -6.49 11.54 7.67
N PRO A 80 -6.28 12.84 7.39
CA PRO A 80 -5.02 13.32 6.86
C PRO A 80 -3.85 13.09 7.83
N GLU A 81 -2.76 12.51 7.34
CA GLU A 81 -1.52 12.30 8.09
C GLU A 81 -0.47 13.36 7.73
N PRO A 82 0.25 13.92 8.72
CA PRO A 82 1.28 14.92 8.45
C PRO A 82 2.52 14.27 7.82
N VAL A 83 3.04 14.92 6.79
CA VAL A 83 4.33 14.65 6.18
C VAL A 83 5.21 15.87 6.40
N HIS A 84 5.95 15.86 7.50
CA HIS A 84 6.83 16.96 7.90
C HIS A 84 7.83 17.34 6.79
N ALA A 85 8.30 18.58 6.83
CA ALA A 85 9.36 19.07 5.97
C ALA A 85 10.62 18.20 6.07
N GLN A 86 11.32 18.01 4.96
CA GLN A 86 12.56 17.23 4.87
C GLN A 86 12.46 15.80 5.42
N ASN A 87 11.26 15.22 5.39
CA ASN A 87 10.93 13.93 5.98
C ASN A 87 10.28 12.98 4.95
N ALA A 88 10.10 11.74 5.36
CA ALA A 88 9.30 10.79 4.62
C ALA A 88 8.38 10.01 5.56
N GLN A 89 7.16 9.77 5.11
CA GLN A 89 6.08 9.16 5.87
C GLN A 89 5.63 7.89 5.17
N VAL A 90 5.22 6.88 5.95
CA VAL A 90 4.59 5.68 5.42
C VAL A 90 3.12 5.75 5.80
N VAL A 91 2.25 5.66 4.79
CA VAL A 91 0.80 5.59 4.99
C VAL A 91 0.28 4.33 4.32
N GLU A 92 -0.67 3.68 4.96
CA GLU A 92 -1.23 2.44 4.42
C GLU A 92 -2.22 2.75 3.28
N LEU A 93 -2.06 2.03 2.17
CA LEU A 93 -2.96 2.01 1.03
C LEU A 93 -3.80 0.72 1.03
N ILE A 94 -5.00 0.88 0.49
CA ILE A 94 -5.89 -0.24 0.19
C ILE A 94 -5.71 -0.58 -1.28
N GLY A 95 -5.58 -1.88 -1.58
CA GLY A 95 -5.43 -2.41 -2.92
C GLY A 95 -6.49 -1.94 -3.92
N GLY A 96 -6.11 -1.91 -5.20
CA GLY A 96 -6.90 -1.33 -6.29
C GLY A 96 -6.68 0.18 -6.40
N THR A 97 -7.63 0.88 -7.05
CA THR A 97 -7.54 2.33 -7.25
C THR A 97 -8.02 3.12 -6.03
N SER A 98 -7.15 3.90 -5.42
CA SER A 98 -7.43 4.73 -4.25
C SER A 98 -7.07 6.18 -4.55
N ARG A 99 -7.95 7.12 -4.16
CA ARG A 99 -7.62 8.54 -4.26
C ARG A 99 -6.71 8.94 -3.11
N VAL A 100 -5.62 9.63 -3.43
CA VAL A 100 -4.67 10.21 -2.49
C VAL A 100 -4.58 11.71 -2.74
N ASP A 101 -5.04 12.48 -1.76
CA ASP A 101 -5.00 13.93 -1.78
C ASP A 101 -3.82 14.42 -0.95
N ILE A 102 -3.04 15.33 -1.53
CA ILE A 102 -1.97 16.04 -0.84
C ILE A 102 -2.48 17.43 -0.51
N LEU A 103 -2.44 17.78 0.77
CA LEU A 103 -2.94 19.04 1.29
C LEU A 103 -1.76 19.91 1.76
N ASN A 104 -1.92 21.23 1.64
CA ASN A 104 -1.01 22.21 2.22
C ASN A 104 -1.12 22.22 3.75
N GLY A 105 -0.24 22.98 4.41
CA GLY A 105 -0.26 23.17 5.87
C GLY A 105 -1.59 23.71 6.43
N ASP A 106 -2.36 24.45 5.63
CA ASP A 106 -3.69 24.97 5.95
C ASP A 106 -4.83 23.98 5.62
N LYS A 107 -4.50 22.76 5.22
CA LYS A 107 -5.40 21.69 4.75
C LYS A 107 -6.14 22.00 3.45
N SER A 108 -5.76 23.03 2.70
CA SER A 108 -6.24 23.22 1.33
C SER A 108 -5.65 22.17 0.40
N LEU A 109 -6.43 21.73 -0.59
CA LEU A 109 -5.96 20.74 -1.57
C LEU A 109 -4.83 21.34 -2.42
N TRP A 110 -3.66 20.69 -2.41
CA TRP A 110 -2.54 21.02 -3.30
C TRP A 110 -2.61 20.19 -4.58
N LYS A 111 -2.73 18.87 -4.44
CA LYS A 111 -2.76 17.94 -5.57
C LYS A 111 -3.53 16.67 -5.21
N SER A 112 -4.10 16.01 -6.22
CA SER A 112 -4.85 14.77 -6.06
C SER A 112 -4.33 13.73 -7.06
N TYR A 113 -4.22 12.49 -6.61
CA TYR A 113 -3.74 11.37 -7.39
C TYR A 113 -4.72 10.20 -7.28
N ASP A 114 -5.06 9.57 -8.41
CA ASP A 114 -5.75 8.28 -8.41
C ASP A 114 -4.69 7.19 -8.57
N LEU A 115 -4.28 6.57 -7.46
CA LEU A 115 -3.20 5.58 -7.42
C LEU A 115 -3.78 4.18 -7.48
N THR A 116 -3.24 3.33 -8.35
CA THR A 116 -3.62 1.92 -8.41
C THR A 116 -2.44 1.06 -8.01
N ILE A 117 -2.65 0.18 -7.04
CA ILE A 117 -1.67 -0.81 -6.59
C ILE A 117 -2.31 -2.19 -6.55
N ASP A 118 -1.53 -3.24 -6.79
CA ASP A 118 -1.95 -4.63 -6.65
C ASP A 118 -1.08 -5.35 -5.62
N ASP A 119 -1.60 -5.46 -4.39
CA ASP A 119 -0.91 -6.06 -3.23
C ASP A 119 0.60 -5.76 -3.17
N SER A 120 0.96 -4.48 -3.27
CA SER A 120 2.34 -4.02 -3.37
C SER A 120 2.53 -2.66 -2.72
N ALA A 121 3.77 -2.30 -2.40
CA ALA A 121 4.09 -0.94 -1.97
C ALA A 121 4.23 0.02 -3.16
N ALA A 122 4.05 1.31 -2.89
CA ALA A 122 4.25 2.37 -3.86
C ALA A 122 4.99 3.55 -3.26
N LEU A 123 5.53 4.40 -4.14
CA LEU A 123 6.24 5.61 -3.82
C LEU A 123 5.45 6.81 -4.33
N LEU A 124 5.36 7.85 -3.51
CA LEU A 124 4.86 9.17 -3.90
C LEU A 124 5.87 10.25 -3.53
N ASN A 125 6.59 10.74 -4.52
CA ASN A 125 7.46 11.89 -4.37
C ASN A 125 6.66 13.17 -4.57
N ILE A 126 6.45 13.91 -3.48
CA ILE A 126 5.80 15.24 -3.51
C ILE A 126 6.83 16.38 -3.53
N SER A 127 8.09 16.03 -3.82
CA SER A 127 9.24 16.93 -3.88
C SER A 127 9.66 17.09 -5.34
N ASP A 128 9.43 18.27 -5.92
CA ASP A 128 9.67 18.57 -7.34
C ASP A 128 11.16 18.62 -7.74
N ALA A 129 12.08 18.03 -6.97
CA ALA A 129 13.52 18.29 -7.09
C ALA A 129 14.46 17.10 -6.87
N SER A 130 13.97 15.93 -6.45
CA SER A 130 14.84 14.80 -6.12
C SER A 130 14.66 13.62 -7.07
N CYS A 131 15.78 13.05 -7.47
CA CYS A 131 15.82 11.77 -8.18
C CYS A 131 16.01 10.62 -7.18
N LEU A 132 15.48 9.46 -7.52
CA LEU A 132 15.51 8.27 -6.67
C LEU A 132 16.06 7.10 -7.47
N ALA A 133 16.90 6.31 -6.83
CA ALA A 133 17.34 5.03 -7.36
C ALA A 133 16.64 3.90 -6.62
N VAL A 134 16.04 2.98 -7.36
CA VAL A 134 15.43 1.75 -6.83
C VAL A 134 16.35 0.60 -7.20
N ALA A 135 16.98 0.00 -6.20
CA ALA A 135 17.92 -1.10 -6.36
C ALA A 135 17.36 -2.39 -5.76
N ASP A 136 17.46 -3.50 -6.49
CA ASP A 136 17.19 -4.83 -5.96
C ASP A 136 18.42 -5.31 -5.16
N VAL A 137 18.20 -5.52 -3.86
CA VAL A 137 19.20 -6.02 -2.91
C VAL A 137 18.80 -7.39 -2.35
N THR A 138 17.93 -8.14 -3.04
CA THR A 138 17.50 -9.48 -2.63
C THR A 138 18.68 -10.43 -2.43
N ASP A 139 19.65 -10.39 -3.34
CA ASP A 139 20.82 -11.27 -3.32
C ASP A 139 21.71 -11.03 -2.08
N LEU A 140 21.76 -9.79 -1.59
CA LEU A 140 22.43 -9.45 -0.32
C LEU A 140 21.84 -10.25 0.85
N TYR A 141 20.52 -10.38 0.90
CA TYR A 141 19.82 -11.16 1.95
C TYR A 141 19.94 -12.67 1.76
N ARG A 142 20.34 -13.12 0.57
CA ARG A 142 20.65 -14.53 0.27
C ARG A 142 22.13 -14.86 0.48
N GLY A 143 22.96 -13.88 0.87
CA GLY A 143 24.40 -14.05 1.03
C GLY A 143 25.15 -14.23 -0.30
N GLN A 144 24.57 -13.75 -1.40
CA GLN A 144 25.19 -13.78 -2.73
C GLN A 144 25.81 -12.40 -3.02
N ASP A 145 27.02 -12.40 -3.60
CA ASP A 145 27.72 -11.18 -4.01
C ASP A 145 27.65 -11.03 -5.53
N THR A 146 26.53 -10.49 -6.00
CA THR A 146 26.24 -10.27 -7.43
C THR A 146 26.35 -8.80 -7.83
N GLY A 147 26.72 -7.92 -6.90
CA GLY A 147 26.70 -6.47 -7.09
C GLY A 147 25.30 -5.86 -6.96
N LEU A 148 25.18 -4.57 -7.28
CA LEU A 148 23.90 -3.84 -7.23
C LEU A 148 23.14 -3.99 -8.54
N THR A 149 21.91 -4.47 -8.50
CA THR A 149 21.02 -4.48 -9.66
C THR A 149 20.02 -3.35 -9.55
N PHE A 150 19.94 -2.50 -10.58
CA PHE A 150 18.94 -1.43 -10.63
C PHE A 150 17.63 -1.95 -11.17
N GLN A 151 16.55 -1.74 -10.43
CA GLN A 151 15.20 -1.96 -10.94
C GLN A 151 14.73 -0.74 -11.73
N GLU A 152 14.94 0.48 -11.19
CA GLU A 152 14.47 1.70 -11.83
C GLU A 152 15.26 2.93 -11.37
N LEU A 153 15.38 3.92 -12.25
CA LEU A 153 15.92 5.23 -11.97
C LEU A 153 14.81 6.27 -12.15
N LEU A 154 14.30 6.79 -11.04
CA LEU A 154 13.19 7.73 -11.04
C LEU A 154 13.75 9.15 -11.12
N ASP A 155 13.47 9.86 -12.21
CA ASP A 155 13.84 11.26 -12.33
C ASP A 155 12.95 12.16 -11.45
N ALA A 156 13.27 13.46 -11.39
CA ALA A 156 12.55 14.41 -10.56
C ALA A 156 11.10 14.66 -11.00
N SER A 157 10.74 14.28 -12.23
CA SER A 157 9.36 14.36 -12.74
C SER A 157 8.52 13.14 -12.38
N THR A 158 9.15 12.05 -11.92
CA THR A 158 8.44 10.85 -11.46
C THR A 158 7.87 11.07 -10.06
N GLU A 159 6.61 11.44 -10.02
CA GLU A 159 5.89 11.65 -8.76
C GLU A 159 5.38 10.34 -8.16
N PHE A 160 4.91 9.39 -8.98
CA PHE A 160 4.37 8.11 -8.52
C PHE A 160 5.12 6.94 -9.16
N TYR A 161 5.42 5.93 -8.35
CA TYR A 161 5.99 4.67 -8.83
C TYR A 161 5.50 3.49 -7.99
N GLU A 162 4.93 2.47 -8.65
CA GLU A 162 4.60 1.20 -7.99
C GLU A 162 5.84 0.33 -7.89
N LEU A 163 6.17 -0.15 -6.68
CA LEU A 163 7.40 -0.89 -6.41
C LEU A 163 7.25 -2.38 -6.74
N GLY A 164 6.03 -2.92 -6.75
CA GLY A 164 5.79 -4.35 -7.04
C GLY A 164 6.30 -5.30 -5.95
N SER A 165 6.57 -4.80 -4.75
CA SER A 165 6.93 -5.59 -3.57
C SER A 165 6.53 -4.87 -2.29
N HIS A 166 6.36 -5.61 -1.19
CA HIS A 166 6.26 -5.03 0.15
C HIS A 166 7.61 -4.90 0.87
N ASN A 167 8.67 -5.55 0.35
CA ASN A 167 9.97 -5.57 0.99
C ASN A 167 10.79 -4.34 0.62
N VAL A 168 10.36 -3.18 1.12
CA VAL A 168 10.95 -1.88 0.77
C VAL A 168 11.84 -1.35 1.90
N ILE A 169 13.10 -1.08 1.56
CA ILE A 169 14.06 -0.40 2.42
C ILE A 169 14.06 1.08 2.05
N TRP A 170 13.37 1.86 2.86
CA TRP A 170 13.17 3.28 2.63
C TRP A 170 14.45 4.12 2.84
N PRO A 171 14.60 5.30 2.21
CA PRO A 171 15.71 6.19 2.47
C PRO A 171 15.83 6.50 3.96
N ARG A 172 17.07 6.56 4.45
CA ARG A 172 17.43 6.88 5.85
C ARG A 172 16.95 5.88 6.92
N ARG A 173 16.18 4.84 6.58
CA ARG A 173 15.85 3.75 7.53
C ARG A 173 17.03 2.79 7.70
N THR A 174 17.08 2.03 8.78
CA THR A 174 18.08 0.95 8.88
C THR A 174 17.69 -0.22 7.98
N PHE A 175 18.69 -0.96 7.50
CA PHE A 175 18.44 -2.20 6.78
C PHE A 175 17.86 -3.23 7.76
N PRO A 176 16.68 -3.81 7.48
CA PRO A 176 16.08 -4.78 8.38
C PRO A 176 16.95 -6.04 8.47
N SER A 177 16.89 -6.73 9.60
CA SER A 177 17.72 -7.92 9.84
C SER A 177 17.26 -9.14 9.05
N ARG A 178 15.95 -9.22 8.79
CA ARG A 178 15.27 -10.29 8.07
C ARG A 178 14.26 -9.67 7.10
N ILE A 179 14.03 -10.39 6.00
CA ILE A 179 13.02 -10.06 4.99
C ILE A 179 12.12 -11.28 4.82
N ASP A 180 10.85 -11.05 4.53
CA ASP A 180 9.89 -12.10 4.19
C ASP A 180 9.96 -12.39 2.68
N PRO A 181 10.54 -13.51 2.23
CA PRO A 181 10.69 -13.80 0.81
C PRO A 181 9.35 -14.02 0.09
N SER A 182 8.25 -14.25 0.82
CA SER A 182 6.92 -14.40 0.21
C SER A 182 6.34 -13.07 -0.28
N LYS A 183 6.88 -11.93 0.17
CA LYS A 183 6.39 -10.59 -0.14
C LYS A 183 7.11 -9.88 -1.30
N GLY A 184 7.82 -10.63 -2.13
CA GLY A 184 8.52 -10.14 -3.32
C GLY A 184 10.00 -9.79 -3.09
N PRO A 185 10.67 -9.20 -4.11
CA PRO A 185 12.08 -8.82 -4.04
C PRO A 185 12.37 -7.74 -3.00
N THR A 186 13.57 -7.71 -2.43
CA THR A 186 13.96 -6.66 -1.48
C THR A 186 14.46 -5.44 -2.21
N LEU A 187 13.69 -4.35 -2.17
CA LEU A 187 13.98 -3.13 -2.91
C LEU A 187 14.51 -2.06 -1.97
N TRP A 188 15.69 -1.54 -2.27
CA TRP A 188 16.27 -0.40 -1.59
C TRP A 188 16.05 0.86 -2.41
N VAL A 189 15.35 1.83 -1.82
CA VAL A 189 15.15 3.16 -2.38
C VAL A 189 16.16 4.11 -1.76
N GLU A 190 16.93 4.82 -2.57
CA GLU A 190 17.90 5.83 -2.14
C GLU A 190 17.70 7.15 -2.88
N ILE A 191 17.85 8.26 -2.15
CA ILE A 191 17.83 9.60 -2.72
C ILE A 191 19.18 9.86 -3.39
N ALA A 192 19.16 10.18 -4.68
CA ALA A 192 20.34 10.47 -5.47
C ALA A 192 20.24 11.88 -6.09
N ALA A 193 21.38 12.53 -6.29
CA ALA A 193 21.41 13.75 -7.07
C ALA A 193 21.08 13.41 -8.53
N CYS A 194 20.22 14.20 -9.18
CA CYS A 194 19.76 13.90 -10.54
C CYS A 194 20.88 13.77 -11.58
N ARG A 195 21.99 14.50 -11.41
CA ARG A 195 23.17 14.36 -12.27
C ARG A 195 23.81 12.96 -12.21
N LEU A 196 23.61 12.22 -11.12
CA LEU A 196 24.11 10.85 -10.99
C LEU A 196 23.34 9.89 -11.91
N LEU A 197 22.08 10.18 -12.23
CA LEU A 197 21.30 9.35 -13.15
C LEU A 197 21.82 9.44 -14.60
N GLU A 198 22.58 10.49 -14.93
CA GLU A 198 23.20 10.66 -16.26
C GLU A 198 24.43 9.78 -16.47
N ASP A 199 25.06 9.27 -15.39
CA ASP A 199 26.23 8.38 -15.41
C ASP A 199 25.97 7.12 -14.56
N PRO A 200 25.44 6.04 -15.16
CA PRO A 200 25.10 4.82 -14.45
C PRO A 200 26.29 4.14 -13.74
N SER A 201 27.50 4.27 -14.29
CA SER A 201 28.70 3.68 -13.68
C SER A 201 29.04 4.39 -12.38
N TYR A 202 29.04 5.72 -12.40
CA TYR A 202 29.29 6.51 -11.19
C TYR A 202 28.17 6.35 -10.14
N LEU A 203 26.91 6.27 -10.58
CA LEU A 203 25.78 5.99 -9.68
C LEU A 203 25.90 4.64 -8.99
N SER A 204 26.29 3.60 -9.73
CA SER A 204 26.50 2.26 -9.18
C SER A 204 27.57 2.26 -8.09
N GLU A 205 28.73 2.87 -8.35
CA GLU A 205 29.81 2.99 -7.36
C GLU A 205 29.37 3.79 -6.13
N TYR A 206 28.71 4.94 -6.34
CA TYR A 206 28.18 5.76 -5.27
C TYR A 206 27.22 4.97 -4.36
N LEU A 207 26.28 4.23 -4.96
CA LEU A 207 25.30 3.46 -4.20
C LEU A 207 25.92 2.24 -3.53
N MET A 208 26.91 1.60 -4.13
CA MET A 208 27.66 0.53 -3.47
C MET A 208 28.36 1.02 -2.20
N ILE A 209 29.00 2.20 -2.24
CA ILE A 209 29.62 2.81 -1.07
C ILE A 209 28.56 3.12 0.00
N ARG A 210 27.42 3.69 -0.40
CA ARG A 210 26.30 3.99 0.52
C ARG A 210 25.72 2.74 1.15
N LEU A 211 25.59 1.66 0.38
CA LEU A 211 25.12 0.36 0.84
C LEU A 211 26.08 -0.21 1.90
N GLN A 212 27.38 -0.23 1.61
CA GLN A 212 28.41 -0.69 2.56
C GLN A 212 28.34 0.10 3.87
N GLN A 213 28.31 1.44 3.81
CA GLN A 213 28.20 2.30 4.99
C GLN A 213 26.94 2.02 5.82
N ARG A 214 25.79 1.78 5.16
CA ARG A 214 24.54 1.45 5.87
C ARG A 214 24.58 0.06 6.49
N MET A 215 25.24 -0.91 5.85
CA MET A 215 25.42 -2.27 6.37
C MET A 215 26.40 -2.32 7.54
N GLU A 216 27.50 -1.56 7.51
CA GLU A 216 28.42 -1.43 8.65
C GLU A 216 27.71 -0.87 9.88
N LYS A 217 26.89 0.18 9.72
CA LYS A 217 26.08 0.74 10.81
C LYS A 217 25.11 -0.27 11.40
N ARG A 218 24.57 -1.18 10.60
CA ARG A 218 23.73 -2.28 11.09
C ARG A 218 24.53 -3.25 11.95
N GLY A 219 25.74 -3.63 11.53
CA GLY A 219 26.61 -4.55 12.28
C GLY A 219 27.15 -3.98 13.60
N GLN A 220 27.08 -2.66 13.78
CA GLN A 220 27.47 -1.97 15.03
C GLN A 220 26.32 -1.76 16.02
N ALA A 221 25.08 -2.08 15.63
CA ALA A 221 23.88 -1.88 16.44
C ALA A 221 23.48 -3.12 17.27
N GLU A 222 24.33 -4.14 17.30
CA GLU A 222 24.26 -5.32 18.19
C GLU A 222 25.27 -5.20 19.33
#